data_AF-A0A3Q9G453-F1
#
_entry.id   AF-A0A3Q9G453-F1
#
_cell.length_a   1.000
_cell.length_b   1.000
_cell.length_c   1.000
_cell.angle_alpha   90.00
_cell.angle_beta   90.00
_cell.angle_gamma   90.00
#
_symmetry.space_group_name_H-M   'P 1'
#
loop_
_entity.id
_entity.type
_entity.pdbx_description
1 polymer ?
#
loop_
_entity_poly.entity_id
_entity_poly.type
_entity_poly.pdbx_seq_one_letter_code
_entity_poly.pdbx_strand_id
1 'polypeptide(L)'
;MIKYTKWYLPIIFLTLCLCSLHSTAQDHSIKLSIPSNQKTLLLPVPNAKIALNSTVKLTLWGRKIDTNFMALNTWNTENTQKFIRLLIIELNDENNTAKGESLNYTLSWSTTDTTGKNIKLASLANKTLPYLIYPDKSWLAQSILLHPKTNKINTDWYTKPQSLYANFVTNEALLNEKGYPKNKFSQWLFDRPRAIYQLYILTEDPKWLKEGTKLAKFYLANIDDTGQFKLKDSYDLKYLMPNGLLYYYLLTGDKEVINVLKAFYDRALSWNPTYDGEHRFWTERHQAAALNIAIAYWEVTGSIAAKNRIDEIIEATVQMVFNPKDDWPLRGCPQHTYKSHEGKAGNSPVCSPWMMALLSDSLWRYYRLSNDTNSAALLSAFGDFMPHYGIHFTNERFDNKVLPLYLAAMDNKLLEIKNPYTDGQHACDVASLIGKSLYIKKKTTEDTYILQELFNVFVQQCKDINKKYQNKKHDYLPMLPPRRFGWTYSTTSDLPWLESWLSSDNTQ
;
A
#
# COMPACT_ATOMS: atom_id res chain seq x y z
N MET A 1 -1.45 -77.78 -32.72
CA MET A 1 -1.81 -76.46 -33.27
C MET A 1 -1.28 -75.39 -32.35
N ILE A 2 -0.10 -74.85 -32.66
CA ILE A 2 0.56 -73.78 -31.91
C ILE A 2 0.70 -72.63 -32.91
N LYS A 3 0.08 -71.48 -32.65
CA LYS A 3 0.27 -70.24 -33.42
C LYS A 3 0.80 -69.16 -32.49
N TYR A 4 2.08 -68.85 -32.66
CA TYR A 4 2.76 -67.70 -32.07
C TYR A 4 2.40 -66.43 -32.85
N THR A 5 1.88 -65.42 -32.16
CA THR A 5 1.68 -64.07 -32.67
C THR A 5 2.90 -63.21 -32.28
N LYS A 6 3.65 -62.75 -33.30
CA LYS A 6 4.78 -61.83 -33.16
C LYS A 6 4.28 -60.43 -32.80
N TRP A 7 4.80 -59.86 -31.72
CA TRP A 7 4.68 -58.44 -31.38
C TRP A 7 5.90 -57.70 -31.96
N TYR A 8 5.66 -56.66 -32.75
CA TYR A 8 6.67 -55.70 -33.20
C TYR A 8 6.64 -54.47 -32.29
N LEU A 9 7.71 -54.22 -31.54
CA LEU A 9 7.95 -52.93 -30.89
C LEU A 9 8.58 -51.97 -31.91
N PRO A 10 8.04 -50.77 -32.14
CA PRO A 10 8.77 -49.73 -32.85
C PRO A 10 9.81 -49.10 -31.92
N ILE A 11 11.07 -49.15 -32.34
CA ILE A 11 12.17 -48.41 -31.72
C ILE A 11 11.99 -46.92 -32.08
N ILE A 12 11.54 -46.12 -31.12
CA ILE A 12 11.51 -44.66 -31.24
C ILE A 12 12.92 -44.14 -30.93
N PHE A 13 13.63 -43.68 -31.95
CA PHE A 13 14.90 -42.95 -31.81
C PHE A 13 14.60 -41.57 -31.21
N LEU A 14 14.77 -41.43 -29.89
CA LEU A 14 14.72 -40.14 -29.21
C LEU A 14 16.02 -39.38 -29.48
N THR A 15 16.02 -38.50 -30.47
CA THR A 15 17.13 -37.59 -30.74
C THR A 15 17.14 -36.51 -29.66
N LEU A 16 17.96 -36.71 -28.61
CA LEU A 16 18.26 -35.70 -27.61
C LEU A 16 19.06 -34.57 -28.28
N CYS A 17 18.34 -33.55 -28.75
CA CYS A 17 18.92 -32.29 -29.18
C CYS A 17 19.41 -31.57 -27.91
N LEU A 18 20.68 -31.77 -27.56
CA LEU A 18 21.43 -31.00 -26.57
C LEU A 18 21.60 -29.56 -27.09
N CYS A 19 20.51 -28.78 -27.06
CA CYS A 19 20.61 -27.33 -27.13
C CYS A 19 21.25 -26.88 -25.82
N SER A 20 22.55 -26.58 -25.86
CA SER A 20 23.23 -25.86 -24.81
C SER A 20 22.54 -24.49 -24.67
N LEU A 21 21.68 -24.38 -23.65
CA LEU A 21 21.12 -23.12 -23.18
C LEU A 21 22.26 -22.25 -22.64
N HIS A 22 23.04 -21.66 -23.54
CA HIS A 22 23.84 -20.48 -23.22
C HIS A 22 22.84 -19.38 -22.95
N SER A 23 22.49 -19.21 -21.68
CA SER A 23 21.78 -18.04 -21.18
C SER A 23 22.64 -16.83 -21.51
N THR A 24 22.34 -16.15 -22.61
CA THR A 24 22.96 -14.88 -22.96
C THR A 24 22.63 -13.91 -21.84
N ALA A 25 23.67 -13.36 -21.20
CA ALA A 25 23.54 -12.34 -20.17
C ALA A 25 22.63 -11.22 -20.68
N GLN A 26 21.44 -11.08 -20.09
CA GLN A 26 20.54 -9.99 -20.45
C GLN A 26 21.02 -8.73 -19.73
N ASP A 27 21.66 -7.83 -20.46
CA ASP A 27 22.06 -6.52 -19.95
C ASP A 27 20.81 -5.63 -19.82
N HIS A 28 20.58 -5.11 -18.61
CA HIS A 28 19.50 -4.18 -18.33
C HIS A 28 20.04 -2.77 -18.11
N SER A 29 19.25 -1.73 -18.45
CA SER A 29 19.62 -0.35 -18.19
C SER A 29 18.43 0.58 -17.98
N ILE A 30 18.65 1.67 -17.24
CA ILE A 30 17.73 2.79 -17.07
C ILE A 30 18.48 4.12 -17.18
N LYS A 31 17.78 5.17 -17.60
CA LYS A 31 18.30 6.55 -17.60
C LYS A 31 17.88 7.27 -16.32
N LEU A 32 18.79 8.05 -15.75
CA LEU A 32 18.59 8.78 -14.51
C LEU A 32 18.99 10.24 -14.72
N SER A 33 18.15 11.17 -14.28
CA SER A 33 18.48 12.59 -14.19
C SER A 33 19.01 12.89 -12.80
N ILE A 34 20.28 13.28 -12.70
CA ILE A 34 20.97 13.46 -11.41
C ILE A 34 21.51 14.90 -11.38
N PRO A 35 21.12 15.73 -10.37
CA PRO A 35 21.69 17.06 -10.22
C PRO A 35 23.19 16.98 -9.93
N SER A 36 24.00 17.81 -10.60
CA SER A 36 25.47 17.78 -10.51
C SER A 36 26.02 17.95 -9.08
N ASN A 37 25.27 18.63 -8.20
CA ASN A 37 25.66 18.88 -6.82
C ASN A 37 25.38 17.71 -5.85
N GLN A 38 24.77 16.62 -6.29
CA GLN A 38 24.42 15.49 -5.43
C GLN A 38 25.47 14.39 -5.52
N LYS A 39 25.99 13.96 -4.37
CA LYS A 39 27.01 12.89 -4.26
C LYS A 39 26.45 11.56 -3.78
N THR A 40 25.39 11.59 -2.98
CA THR A 40 24.76 10.39 -2.43
C THR A 40 23.32 10.34 -2.90
N LEU A 41 22.97 9.26 -3.58
CA LEU A 41 21.70 9.10 -4.26
C LEU A 41 20.96 7.89 -3.73
N LEU A 42 19.64 7.97 -3.69
CA LEU A 42 18.75 6.89 -3.31
C LEU A 42 17.84 6.53 -4.49
N LEU A 43 17.92 5.28 -4.93
CA LEU A 43 17.02 4.71 -5.92
C LEU A 43 16.15 3.63 -5.25
N PRO A 44 14.85 3.88 -5.06
CA PRO A 44 13.89 2.83 -4.80
C PRO A 44 13.81 1.91 -6.03
N VAL A 45 13.88 0.59 -5.84
CA VAL A 45 13.98 -0.39 -6.91
C VAL A 45 12.76 -1.31 -6.86
N PRO A 46 11.96 -1.44 -7.95
CA PRO A 46 10.84 -2.37 -7.98
C PRO A 46 11.27 -3.81 -7.72
N ASN A 47 10.35 -4.62 -7.20
CA ASN A 47 10.62 -6.03 -6.92
C ASN A 47 11.12 -6.76 -8.17
N ALA A 48 12.03 -7.71 -7.96
CA ALA A 48 12.64 -8.54 -9.00
C ALA A 48 13.41 -7.79 -10.11
N LYS A 49 13.81 -6.52 -9.91
CA LYS A 49 14.55 -5.74 -10.94
C LYS A 49 16.07 -5.88 -10.86
N ILE A 50 16.64 -5.64 -9.68
CA ILE A 50 18.10 -5.69 -9.48
C ILE A 50 18.37 -6.70 -8.38
N ALA A 51 18.98 -7.83 -8.73
CA ALA A 51 19.36 -8.84 -7.75
C ALA A 51 20.56 -8.34 -6.92
N LEU A 52 20.67 -8.78 -5.66
CA LEU A 52 21.76 -8.37 -4.76
C LEU A 52 23.14 -8.81 -5.28
N ASN A 53 23.19 -9.90 -6.06
CA ASN A 53 24.39 -10.42 -6.72
C ASN A 53 24.62 -9.82 -8.13
N SER A 54 23.93 -8.74 -8.51
CA SER A 54 24.15 -8.11 -9.82
C SER A 54 25.44 -7.28 -9.81
N THR A 55 26.16 -7.27 -10.93
CA THR A 55 27.18 -6.24 -11.20
C THR A 55 26.46 -4.99 -11.70
N VAL A 56 26.72 -3.84 -11.08
CA VAL A 56 26.08 -2.57 -11.43
C VAL A 56 27.15 -1.55 -11.86
N LYS A 57 26.84 -0.77 -12.90
CA LYS A 57 27.71 0.30 -13.41
C LYS A 57 26.89 1.56 -13.71
N LEU A 58 27.46 2.71 -13.41
CA LEU A 58 26.94 4.02 -13.78
C LEU A 58 27.83 4.62 -14.87
N THR A 59 27.21 5.18 -15.91
CA THR A 59 27.91 5.84 -17.01
C THR A 59 27.33 7.21 -17.30
N LEU A 60 28.18 8.14 -17.72
CA LEU A 60 27.82 9.47 -18.24
C LEU A 60 28.48 9.61 -19.61
N TRP A 61 27.67 9.87 -20.65
CA TRP A 61 28.14 9.94 -22.04
C TRP A 61 28.98 8.72 -22.47
N GLY A 62 28.58 7.53 -22.00
CA GLY A 62 29.28 6.26 -22.26
C GLY A 62 30.55 6.03 -21.45
N ARG A 63 31.03 7.02 -20.68
CA ARG A 63 32.18 6.87 -19.78
C ARG A 63 31.73 6.34 -18.43
N LYS A 64 32.44 5.34 -17.91
CA LYS A 64 32.20 4.80 -16.56
C LYS A 64 32.55 5.84 -15.52
N ILE A 65 31.66 6.02 -14.54
CA ILE A 65 31.85 6.89 -13.39
C ILE A 65 32.32 6.05 -12.21
N ASP A 66 33.25 6.58 -11.42
CA ASP A 66 33.65 5.90 -10.19
C ASP A 66 32.57 6.03 -9.12
N THR A 67 32.02 4.89 -8.71
CA THR A 67 30.82 4.83 -7.87
C THR A 67 30.87 3.66 -6.90
N ASN A 68 30.41 3.89 -5.68
CA ASN A 68 30.14 2.83 -4.71
C ASN A 68 28.62 2.54 -4.67
N PHE A 69 28.27 1.25 -4.70
CA PHE A 69 26.88 0.78 -4.68
C PHE A 69 26.61 -0.03 -3.42
N MET A 70 25.53 0.31 -2.72
CA MET A 70 25.13 -0.42 -1.52
C MET A 70 23.61 -0.58 -1.47
N ALA A 71 23.12 -1.70 -0.95
CA ALA A 71 21.69 -1.88 -0.68
C ALA A 71 21.38 -1.45 0.76
N LEU A 72 20.42 -0.55 0.99
CA LEU A 72 19.96 -0.26 2.36
C LEU A 72 19.12 -1.42 2.91
N ASN A 73 18.28 -2.00 2.05
CA ASN A 73 17.48 -3.17 2.35
C ASN A 73 17.13 -3.92 1.05
N THR A 74 16.55 -5.10 1.23
CA THR A 74 16.13 -6.00 0.15
C THR A 74 14.63 -6.25 0.22
N TRP A 75 14.07 -6.79 -0.87
CA TRP A 75 12.73 -7.34 -0.87
C TRP A 75 12.69 -8.61 -0.03
N ASN A 76 11.71 -8.70 0.87
CA ASN A 76 11.47 -9.87 1.69
C ASN A 76 10.60 -10.87 0.93
N THR A 77 11.24 -11.65 0.06
CA THR A 77 10.60 -12.73 -0.67
C THR A 77 11.08 -14.08 -0.14
N GLU A 78 10.21 -15.10 -0.23
CA GLU A 78 10.54 -16.49 0.09
C GLU A 78 11.57 -17.09 -0.88
N ASN A 79 11.82 -16.44 -2.02
CA ASN A 79 12.84 -16.83 -2.99
C ASN A 79 14.26 -16.82 -2.39
N THR A 80 15.07 -17.77 -2.87
CA THR A 80 16.51 -17.87 -2.54
C THR A 80 17.30 -16.67 -3.08
N GLN A 81 16.92 -16.15 -4.25
CA GLN A 81 17.50 -14.93 -4.80
C GLN A 81 16.92 -13.68 -4.11
N LYS A 82 17.80 -12.85 -3.55
CA LYS A 82 17.42 -11.56 -2.94
C LYS A 82 17.52 -10.44 -3.96
N PHE A 83 16.53 -9.55 -3.94
CA PHE A 83 16.48 -8.36 -4.79
C PHE A 83 16.62 -7.10 -3.96
N ILE A 84 17.30 -6.10 -4.52
CA ILE A 84 17.49 -4.80 -3.89
C ILE A 84 16.17 -4.06 -3.87
N ARG A 85 15.88 -3.44 -2.72
CA ARG A 85 14.71 -2.58 -2.56
C ARG A 85 15.07 -1.11 -2.56
N LEU A 86 16.12 -0.73 -1.83
CA LEU A 86 16.68 0.61 -1.82
C LEU A 86 18.16 0.52 -2.17
N LEU A 87 18.54 1.10 -3.30
CA LEU A 87 19.93 1.19 -3.76
C LEU A 87 20.50 2.58 -3.44
N ILE A 88 21.63 2.61 -2.75
CA ILE A 88 22.47 3.78 -2.56
C ILE A 88 23.55 3.79 -3.63
N ILE A 89 23.72 4.96 -4.23
CA ILE A 89 24.78 5.24 -5.20
C ILE A 89 25.58 6.42 -4.67
N GLU A 90 26.85 6.18 -4.37
CA GLU A 90 27.81 7.22 -3.95
C GLU A 90 28.74 7.52 -5.13
N LEU A 91 28.78 8.79 -5.54
CA LEU A 91 29.66 9.27 -6.60
C LEU A 91 30.99 9.72 -5.99
N ASN A 92 32.09 9.12 -6.44
CA ASN A 92 33.44 9.48 -5.96
C ASN A 92 34.06 10.64 -6.76
N ASP A 93 33.55 10.91 -7.96
CA ASP A 93 34.16 11.87 -8.89
C ASP A 93 34.01 13.34 -8.47
N GLU A 94 35.09 14.10 -8.66
CA GLU A 94 35.17 15.55 -8.46
C GLU A 94 34.71 16.36 -9.70
N ASN A 95 34.18 15.71 -10.75
CA ASN A 95 33.77 16.33 -12.03
C ASN A 95 32.50 17.19 -11.92
N ASN A 96 32.53 18.14 -10.99
CA ASN A 96 31.46 19.05 -10.62
C ASN A 96 31.67 20.38 -11.34
N THR A 97 31.61 20.38 -12.68
CA THR A 97 31.99 21.55 -13.48
C THR A 97 30.82 22.42 -13.95
N ALA A 98 29.56 22.10 -13.63
CA ALA A 98 28.42 22.99 -13.87
C ALA A 98 27.51 23.05 -12.65
N LYS A 99 27.53 24.18 -11.93
CA LYS A 99 26.67 24.40 -10.75
C LYS A 99 25.21 24.47 -11.19
N GLY A 100 24.44 23.41 -10.92
CA GLY A 100 22.97 23.43 -10.91
C GLY A 100 22.26 22.72 -12.06
N GLU A 101 22.97 22.18 -13.06
CA GLU A 101 22.33 21.40 -14.13
C GLU A 101 22.18 19.92 -13.74
N SER A 102 21.11 19.30 -14.21
CA SER A 102 20.93 17.85 -14.09
C SER A 102 21.55 17.14 -15.28
N LEU A 103 22.35 16.11 -15.02
CA LEU A 103 23.02 15.31 -16.03
C LEU A 103 22.30 13.96 -16.20
N ASN A 104 22.29 13.44 -17.43
CA ASN A 104 21.67 12.17 -17.78
C ASN A 104 22.69 11.04 -17.66
N TYR A 105 22.56 10.25 -16.60
CA TYR A 105 23.35 9.05 -16.38
C TYR A 105 22.60 7.81 -16.87
N THR A 106 23.35 6.76 -17.20
CA THR A 106 22.79 5.43 -17.48
C THR A 106 23.28 4.46 -16.40
N LEU A 107 22.34 3.94 -15.62
CA LEU A 107 22.56 2.82 -14.69
C LEU A 107 22.30 1.53 -15.44
N SER A 108 23.24 0.59 -15.39
CA SER A 108 23.09 -0.71 -16.03
C SER A 108 23.57 -1.85 -15.12
N TRP A 109 22.97 -3.02 -15.29
CA TRP A 109 23.25 -4.19 -14.46
C TRP A 109 23.12 -5.51 -15.22
N SER A 110 23.88 -6.51 -14.75
CA SER A 110 23.85 -7.89 -15.24
C SER A 110 23.94 -8.89 -14.07
N THR A 111 23.38 -10.08 -14.24
CA THR A 111 23.32 -11.14 -13.21
C THR A 111 24.40 -12.23 -13.36
N THR A 112 25.26 -12.13 -14.38
CA THR A 112 26.12 -13.22 -14.85
C THR A 112 27.57 -13.17 -14.35
N ASP A 113 27.90 -12.22 -13.47
CA ASP A 113 29.30 -12.00 -13.11
C ASP A 113 29.70 -12.86 -11.90
N THR A 114 30.40 -13.96 -12.17
CA THR A 114 31.01 -14.83 -11.15
C THR A 114 32.23 -14.20 -10.47
N THR A 115 32.63 -12.97 -10.85
CA THR A 115 33.82 -12.28 -10.32
C THR A 115 33.63 -11.64 -8.93
N GLY A 116 32.45 -11.77 -8.31
CA GLY A 116 32.30 -11.64 -6.85
C GLY A 116 32.20 -10.21 -6.28
N LYS A 117 32.02 -9.16 -7.08
CA LYS A 117 31.68 -7.81 -6.57
C LYS A 117 30.18 -7.66 -6.33
N ASN A 118 29.67 -8.47 -5.39
CA ASN A 118 28.27 -8.38 -4.96
C ASN A 118 27.97 -7.03 -4.29
N ILE A 119 26.78 -6.49 -4.51
CA ILE A 119 26.32 -5.29 -3.80
C ILE A 119 26.19 -5.65 -2.32
N LYS A 120 26.89 -4.90 -1.47
CA LYS A 120 26.87 -5.11 -0.03
C LYS A 120 25.64 -4.46 0.58
N LEU A 121 25.13 -5.05 1.66
CA LEU A 121 24.18 -4.38 2.54
C LEU A 121 24.88 -3.26 3.30
N ALA A 122 24.32 -2.06 3.26
CA ALA A 122 24.91 -0.86 3.81
C ALA A 122 24.89 -0.88 5.35
N SER A 123 26.06 -0.94 5.98
CA SER A 123 26.25 -0.60 7.40
C SER A 123 26.39 0.91 7.60
N LEU A 124 25.56 1.73 6.96
CA LEU A 124 25.79 3.18 6.98
C LEU A 124 25.30 3.85 8.28
N ALA A 125 26.24 4.59 8.88
CA ALA A 125 26.14 5.51 10.02
C ALA A 125 26.17 7.00 9.57
N ASN A 126 25.97 7.29 8.27
CA ASN A 126 26.07 8.65 7.74
C ASN A 126 24.84 9.50 8.12
N LYS A 127 25.11 10.73 8.59
CA LYS A 127 24.08 11.69 9.06
C LYS A 127 23.31 12.39 7.94
N THR A 128 23.82 12.42 6.71
CA THR A 128 23.21 13.16 5.59
C THR A 128 22.28 12.25 4.79
N LEU A 129 21.04 12.69 4.58
CA LEU A 129 20.07 11.96 3.77
C LEU A 129 20.44 12.00 2.27
N PRO A 130 20.37 10.87 1.55
CA PRO A 130 20.60 10.81 0.11
C PRO A 130 19.53 11.57 -0.70
N TYR A 131 19.89 11.96 -1.92
CA TYR A 131 18.97 12.57 -2.88
C TYR A 131 18.17 11.49 -3.63
N LEU A 132 16.84 11.59 -3.61
CA LEU A 132 15.95 10.66 -4.30
C LEU A 132 16.07 10.79 -5.82
N ILE A 133 16.32 9.66 -6.50
CA ILE A 133 16.37 9.53 -7.96
C ILE A 133 15.51 8.36 -8.42
N TYR A 134 14.92 8.49 -9.61
CA TYR A 134 14.15 7.44 -10.28
C TYR A 134 14.03 7.79 -11.78
N PRO A 135 13.85 6.79 -12.67
CA PRO A 135 13.79 7.03 -14.11
C PRO A 135 12.46 7.65 -14.56
N ASP A 136 11.34 7.25 -13.93
CA ASP A 136 10.00 7.75 -14.23
C ASP A 136 9.01 7.46 -13.10
N LYS A 137 7.84 8.09 -13.17
CA LYS A 137 6.71 7.88 -12.25
C LYS A 137 6.30 6.43 -12.06
N SER A 138 6.28 5.64 -13.13
CA SER A 138 5.82 4.24 -13.10
C SER A 138 6.78 3.39 -12.29
N TRP A 139 8.08 3.65 -12.39
CA TRP A 139 9.12 3.02 -11.58
C TRP A 139 8.89 3.32 -10.09
N LEU A 140 8.72 4.59 -9.73
CA LEU A 140 8.50 4.98 -8.33
C LEU A 140 7.22 4.38 -7.75
N ALA A 141 6.12 4.38 -8.51
CA ALA A 141 4.86 3.76 -8.12
C ALA A 141 4.98 2.24 -7.92
N GLN A 142 5.73 1.55 -8.78
CA GLN A 142 6.02 0.12 -8.61
C GLN A 142 6.87 -0.14 -7.36
N SER A 143 7.88 0.70 -7.08
CA SER A 143 8.80 0.52 -5.95
C SER A 143 8.14 0.75 -4.59
N ILE A 144 7.24 1.73 -4.48
CA ILE A 144 6.73 2.20 -3.18
C ILE A 144 5.26 1.84 -2.99
N LEU A 145 4.42 2.16 -3.98
CA LEU A 145 2.98 1.90 -3.93
C LEU A 145 2.64 0.46 -4.30
N LEU A 146 3.61 -0.30 -4.81
CA LEU A 146 3.42 -1.65 -5.34
C LEU A 146 2.39 -1.68 -6.47
N HIS A 147 2.20 -0.60 -7.20
CA HIS A 147 1.35 -0.63 -8.39
C HIS A 147 1.99 -1.53 -9.45
N PRO A 148 1.22 -2.27 -10.28
CA PRO A 148 1.80 -2.91 -11.45
C PRO A 148 2.41 -1.88 -12.40
N LYS A 149 3.25 -2.34 -13.33
CA LYS A 149 3.68 -1.47 -14.42
C LYS A 149 2.46 -1.04 -15.21
N THR A 150 2.25 0.27 -15.29
CA THR A 150 1.12 0.87 -16.00
C THR A 150 1.61 1.72 -17.16
N ASN A 151 0.80 1.75 -18.21
CA ASN A 151 0.89 2.78 -19.25
C ASN A 151 0.34 4.11 -18.69
N LYS A 152 0.31 5.17 -19.50
CA LYS A 152 -0.29 6.44 -19.10
C LYS A 152 -1.79 6.25 -18.81
N ILE A 153 -2.15 6.19 -17.53
CA ILE A 153 -3.53 6.21 -17.05
C ILE A 153 -3.95 7.63 -16.68
N ASN A 154 -5.23 7.98 -16.89
CA ASN A 154 -5.75 9.27 -16.46
C ASN A 154 -5.97 9.27 -14.94
N THR A 155 -5.12 9.96 -14.20
CA THR A 155 -5.24 10.10 -12.73
C THR A 155 -5.87 11.41 -12.29
N ASP A 156 -6.18 12.33 -13.21
CA ASP A 156 -6.59 13.71 -12.89
C ASP A 156 -7.87 13.77 -12.04
N TRP A 157 -8.82 12.87 -12.30
CA TRP A 157 -10.07 12.83 -11.55
C TRP A 157 -9.84 12.53 -10.06
N TYR A 158 -8.75 11.83 -9.74
CA TYR A 158 -8.36 11.44 -8.39
C TYR A 158 -7.38 12.46 -7.78
N THR A 159 -6.31 12.81 -8.50
CA THR A 159 -5.22 13.65 -7.96
C THR A 159 -5.60 15.12 -7.86
N LYS A 160 -6.42 15.69 -8.76
CA LYS A 160 -6.79 17.11 -8.68
C LYS A 160 -7.61 17.44 -7.42
N PRO A 161 -8.69 16.70 -7.07
CA PRO A 161 -9.37 16.89 -5.80
C PRO A 161 -8.45 16.63 -4.60
N GLN A 162 -7.62 15.58 -4.67
CA GLN A 162 -6.65 15.27 -3.62
C GLN A 162 -5.69 16.43 -3.37
N SER A 163 -5.17 17.09 -4.42
CA SER A 163 -4.31 18.28 -4.31
C SER A 163 -5.01 19.46 -3.63
N LEU A 164 -6.28 19.71 -3.97
CA LEU A 164 -7.05 20.79 -3.33
C LEU A 164 -7.28 20.52 -1.83
N TYR A 165 -7.61 19.29 -1.46
CA TYR A 165 -7.73 18.92 -0.04
C TYR A 165 -6.37 18.90 0.65
N ALA A 166 -5.30 18.47 -0.03
CA ALA A 166 -3.94 18.49 0.47
C ALA A 166 -3.50 19.93 0.80
N ASN A 167 -3.78 20.90 -0.08
CA ASN A 167 -3.52 22.32 0.18
C ASN A 167 -4.20 22.82 1.46
N PHE A 168 -5.39 22.30 1.79
CA PHE A 168 -6.05 22.62 3.06
C PHE A 168 -5.38 21.92 4.25
N VAL A 169 -5.12 20.61 4.19
CA VAL A 169 -4.63 19.84 5.34
C VAL A 169 -3.13 19.99 5.63
N THR A 170 -2.37 20.59 4.73
CA THR A 170 -0.96 20.98 4.97
C THR A 170 -0.82 22.45 5.40
N ASN A 171 -1.89 23.24 5.26
CA ASN A 171 -1.90 24.65 5.66
C ASN A 171 -2.31 24.80 7.13
N GLU A 172 -1.32 25.01 8.00
CA GLU A 172 -1.50 25.17 9.43
C GLU A 172 -2.38 26.38 9.80
N ALA A 173 -2.26 27.50 9.09
CA ALA A 173 -3.06 28.69 9.37
C ALA A 173 -4.55 28.42 9.12
N LEU A 174 -4.88 27.77 7.98
CA LEU A 174 -6.25 27.37 7.67
C LEU A 174 -6.79 26.35 8.67
N LEU A 175 -5.98 25.37 9.07
CA LEU A 175 -6.37 24.38 10.07
C LEU A 175 -6.67 25.04 11.43
N ASN A 176 -5.83 25.97 11.87
CA ASN A 176 -6.04 26.73 13.10
C ASN A 176 -7.34 27.55 13.05
N GLU A 177 -7.57 28.28 11.94
CA GLU A 177 -8.80 29.06 11.72
C GLU A 177 -10.06 28.18 11.83
N LYS A 178 -9.99 26.93 11.37
CA LYS A 178 -11.11 25.98 11.44
C LYS A 178 -11.19 25.18 12.75
N GLY A 179 -10.39 25.51 13.76
CA GLY A 179 -10.43 24.84 15.08
C GLY A 179 -9.77 23.45 15.08
N TYR A 180 -8.74 23.27 14.25
CA TYR A 180 -7.93 22.06 14.17
C TYR A 180 -6.43 22.33 14.39
N PRO A 181 -6.06 22.86 15.57
CA PRO A 181 -4.67 23.11 15.89
C PRO A 181 -3.83 21.83 15.94
N LYS A 182 -2.51 21.96 15.81
CA LYS A 182 -1.56 20.84 15.77
C LYS A 182 -1.67 19.88 16.97
N ASN A 183 -2.00 20.40 18.15
CA ASN A 183 -2.17 19.63 19.38
C ASN A 183 -3.47 18.81 19.43
N LYS A 184 -4.40 18.99 18.46
CA LYS A 184 -5.61 18.18 18.37
C LYS A 184 -5.28 16.81 17.79
N PHE A 185 -4.87 15.89 18.66
CA PHE A 185 -4.34 14.56 18.32
C PHE A 185 -5.21 13.79 17.32
N SER A 186 -6.54 13.90 17.43
CA SER A 186 -7.47 13.18 16.56
C SER A 186 -7.34 13.52 15.06
N GLN A 187 -6.65 14.62 14.70
CA GLN A 187 -6.36 14.98 13.31
C GLN A 187 -5.23 14.17 12.66
N TRP A 188 -4.50 13.42 13.47
CA TRP A 188 -3.38 12.56 13.06
C TRP A 188 -3.79 11.10 12.84
N LEU A 189 -5.07 10.81 13.04
CA LEU A 189 -5.65 9.51 12.74
C LEU A 189 -5.63 9.25 11.23
N PHE A 190 -5.28 8.02 10.82
CA PHE A 190 -5.25 7.54 9.42
C PHE A 190 -4.14 8.14 8.54
N ASP A 191 -2.97 8.37 9.12
CA ASP A 191 -1.71 8.57 8.39
C ASP A 191 -1.75 9.60 7.24
N ARG A 192 -1.90 10.88 7.61
CA ARG A 192 -1.81 11.99 6.65
C ARG A 192 -0.51 12.00 5.83
N PRO A 193 0.69 11.74 6.39
CA PRO A 193 1.91 11.67 5.60
C PRO A 193 1.82 10.68 4.43
N ARG A 194 1.26 9.47 4.65
CA ARG A 194 1.08 8.47 3.59
C ARG A 194 0.30 9.03 2.39
N ALA A 195 -0.85 9.65 2.65
CA ALA A 195 -1.71 10.24 1.60
C ALA A 195 -0.99 11.35 0.80
N ILE A 196 -0.17 12.17 1.45
CA ILE A 196 0.60 13.22 0.78
C ILE A 196 1.75 12.63 -0.06
N TYR A 197 2.44 11.60 0.42
CA TYR A 197 3.44 10.91 -0.38
C TYR A 197 2.84 10.16 -1.57
N GLN A 198 1.65 9.56 -1.43
CA GLN A 198 0.92 8.99 -2.56
C GLN A 198 0.63 10.06 -3.61
N LEU A 199 0.21 11.26 -3.20
CA LEU A 199 0.00 12.38 -4.11
C LEU A 199 1.28 12.78 -4.84
N TYR A 200 2.42 12.87 -4.13
CA TYR A 200 3.73 13.09 -4.77
C TYR A 200 4.02 12.02 -5.82
N ILE A 201 3.90 10.74 -5.48
CA ILE A 201 4.22 9.64 -6.40
C ILE A 201 3.30 9.65 -7.63
N LEU A 202 2.04 10.07 -7.50
CA LEU A 202 1.09 10.12 -8.61
C LEU A 202 1.22 11.37 -9.50
N THR A 203 1.84 12.45 -9.00
CA THR A 203 1.92 13.76 -9.68
C THR A 203 3.34 14.22 -10.02
N GLU A 204 4.37 13.67 -9.35
CA GLU A 204 5.77 14.11 -9.36
C GLU A 204 5.98 15.57 -8.92
N ASP A 205 4.97 16.23 -8.34
CA ASP A 205 5.09 17.61 -7.85
C ASP A 205 5.90 17.64 -6.54
N PRO A 206 7.11 18.25 -6.56
CA PRO A 206 8.03 18.25 -5.42
C PRO A 206 7.47 18.95 -4.18
N LYS A 207 6.43 19.80 -4.32
CA LYS A 207 5.70 20.37 -3.19
C LYS A 207 5.20 19.27 -2.24
N TRP A 208 4.64 18.20 -2.79
CA TRP A 208 4.06 17.14 -1.97
C TRP A 208 5.11 16.28 -1.29
N LEU A 209 6.28 16.07 -1.90
CA LEU A 209 7.41 15.43 -1.22
C LEU A 209 7.84 16.26 0.00
N LYS A 210 7.94 17.59 -0.15
CA LYS A 210 8.29 18.52 0.93
C LYS A 210 7.24 18.51 2.05
N GLU A 211 5.95 18.62 1.73
CA GLU A 211 4.88 18.62 2.74
C GLU A 211 4.73 17.27 3.44
N GLY A 212 4.85 16.16 2.71
CA GLY A 212 4.87 14.81 3.28
C GLY A 212 6.03 14.64 4.27
N THR A 213 7.22 15.13 3.91
CA THR A 213 8.40 15.13 4.77
C THR A 213 8.19 15.94 6.04
N LYS A 214 7.60 17.14 5.92
CA LYS A 214 7.27 17.99 7.07
C LYS A 214 6.30 17.29 8.03
N LEU A 215 5.26 16.64 7.50
CA LEU A 215 4.28 15.91 8.31
C LEU A 215 4.88 14.66 8.97
N ALA A 216 5.70 13.90 8.25
CA ALA A 216 6.40 12.73 8.79
C ALA A 216 7.34 13.12 9.93
N LYS A 217 8.14 14.18 9.75
CA LYS A 217 9.03 14.72 10.81
C LYS A 217 8.26 15.24 12.02
N PHE A 218 7.13 15.91 11.80
CA PHE A 218 6.25 16.30 12.89
C PHE A 218 5.77 15.06 13.67
N TYR A 219 5.33 14.03 12.96
CA TYR A 219 4.84 12.81 13.59
C TYR A 219 5.95 12.11 14.39
N LEU A 220 7.15 11.93 13.80
CA LEU A 220 8.34 11.39 14.48
C LEU A 220 8.68 12.14 15.77
N ALA A 221 8.68 13.48 15.75
CA ALA A 221 8.94 14.29 16.94
C ALA A 221 7.90 14.08 18.06
N ASN A 222 6.69 13.63 17.71
CA ASN A 222 5.59 13.36 18.61
C ASN A 222 5.43 11.87 18.97
N ILE A 223 6.45 11.05 18.71
CA ILE A 223 6.56 9.68 19.21
C ILE A 223 7.56 9.64 20.37
N ASP A 224 7.21 8.97 21.46
CA ASP A 224 8.14 8.69 22.56
C ASP A 224 8.94 7.39 22.31
N ASP A 225 9.86 7.09 23.21
CA ASP A 225 10.73 5.92 23.14
C ASP A 225 9.96 4.57 23.21
N THR A 226 8.76 4.56 23.78
CA THR A 226 7.87 3.40 23.81
C THR A 226 7.02 3.24 22.54
N GLY A 227 7.12 4.20 21.61
CA GLY A 227 6.29 4.26 20.42
C GLY A 227 4.93 4.92 20.63
N GLN A 228 4.63 5.48 21.81
CA GLN A 228 3.36 6.15 22.05
C GLN A 228 3.33 7.55 21.41
N PHE A 229 2.15 7.90 20.88
CA PHE A 229 1.91 9.21 20.31
C PHE A 229 1.65 10.23 21.43
N LYS A 230 2.62 11.13 21.65
CA LYS A 230 2.68 12.07 22.78
C LYS A 230 1.47 12.99 22.92
N LEU A 231 0.77 13.28 21.82
CA LEU A 231 -0.42 14.14 21.86
C LEU A 231 -1.68 13.42 22.40
N LYS A 232 -1.60 12.11 22.65
CA LYS A 232 -2.68 11.32 23.23
C LYS A 232 -2.23 10.70 24.55
N ASP A 233 -2.92 11.08 25.62
CA ASP A 233 -2.56 10.68 27.00
C ASP A 233 -2.79 9.19 27.29
N SER A 234 -3.57 8.51 26.46
CA SER A 234 -3.83 7.07 26.58
C SER A 234 -3.35 6.32 25.35
N TYR A 235 -2.87 5.10 25.56
CA TYR A 235 -2.56 4.19 24.47
C TYR A 235 -3.81 3.88 23.63
N ASP A 236 -3.67 3.93 22.32
CA ASP A 236 -4.64 3.44 21.35
C ASP A 236 -3.85 3.05 20.10
N LEU A 237 -3.91 1.75 19.78
CA LEU A 237 -3.21 1.14 18.65
C LEU A 237 -3.41 1.93 17.35
N LYS A 238 -4.59 2.55 17.18
CA LYS A 238 -4.95 3.31 15.98
C LYS A 238 -4.23 4.65 15.88
N TYR A 239 -3.33 4.99 16.79
CA TYR A 239 -2.45 6.16 16.67
C TYR A 239 -1.02 5.78 16.35
N LEU A 240 -0.71 4.47 16.23
CA LEU A 240 0.54 3.97 15.68
C LEU A 240 0.36 3.89 14.15
N MET A 241 0.84 4.90 13.43
CA MET A 241 0.62 5.09 11.98
C MET A 241 1.92 4.82 11.24
N PRO A 242 2.18 3.56 10.81
CA PRO A 242 3.49 3.16 10.32
C PRO A 242 3.74 3.51 8.85
N ASN A 243 2.69 3.64 8.03
CA ASN A 243 2.82 3.60 6.57
C ASN A 243 3.41 4.89 5.98
N GLY A 244 3.12 6.04 6.58
CA GLY A 244 3.71 7.33 6.22
C GLY A 244 5.17 7.42 6.63
N LEU A 245 5.54 6.79 7.75
CA LEU A 245 6.93 6.65 8.16
C LEU A 245 7.68 5.67 7.25
N LEU A 246 7.07 4.55 6.91
CA LEU A 246 7.57 3.61 5.91
C LEU A 246 7.83 4.33 4.57
N TYR A 247 6.89 5.15 4.10
CA TYR A 247 7.07 5.88 2.84
C TYR A 247 8.17 6.93 2.95
N TYR A 248 8.28 7.62 4.09
CA TYR A 248 9.39 8.50 4.38
C TYR A 248 10.73 7.74 4.29
N TYR A 249 10.87 6.58 4.96
CA TYR A 249 12.05 5.73 4.84
C TYR A 249 12.34 5.30 3.39
N LEU A 250 11.33 4.86 2.64
CA LEU A 250 11.51 4.43 1.25
C LEU A 250 11.90 5.60 0.31
N LEU A 251 11.55 6.84 0.64
CA LEU A 251 11.85 8.03 -0.15
C LEU A 251 13.14 8.75 0.28
N THR A 252 13.63 8.52 1.50
CA THR A 252 14.78 9.25 2.06
C THR A 252 15.91 8.36 2.56
N GLY A 253 15.67 7.06 2.79
CA GLY A 253 16.64 6.15 3.38
C GLY A 253 16.89 6.40 4.87
N ASP A 254 16.06 7.21 5.54
CA ASP A 254 16.23 7.60 6.95
C ASP A 254 16.03 6.41 7.90
N LYS A 255 17.15 5.82 8.35
CA LYS A 255 17.13 4.60 9.17
C LYS A 255 16.59 4.80 10.58
N GLU A 256 16.48 6.04 11.09
CA GLU A 256 15.87 6.28 12.40
C GLU A 256 14.42 5.78 12.44
N VAL A 257 13.75 5.80 11.28
CA VAL A 257 12.42 5.24 11.10
C VAL A 257 12.36 3.76 11.50
N ILE A 258 13.39 2.97 11.25
CA ILE A 258 13.38 1.52 11.55
C ILE A 258 13.23 1.29 13.06
N ASN A 259 13.88 2.13 13.88
CA ASN A 259 13.77 2.05 15.34
C ASN A 259 12.35 2.43 15.80
N VAL A 260 11.74 3.44 15.19
CA VAL A 260 10.35 3.82 15.50
C VAL A 260 9.36 2.73 15.07
N LEU A 261 9.56 2.13 13.89
CA LEU A 261 8.74 1.01 13.43
C LEU A 261 8.88 -0.21 14.36
N LYS A 262 10.08 -0.45 14.90
CA LYS A 262 10.30 -1.46 15.93
C LYS A 262 9.53 -1.13 17.21
N ALA A 263 9.60 0.11 17.71
CA ALA A 263 8.86 0.52 18.89
C ALA A 263 7.33 0.37 18.69
N PHE A 264 6.82 0.73 17.51
CA PHE A 264 5.42 0.48 17.16
C PHE A 264 5.09 -1.01 17.17
N TYR A 265 5.94 -1.84 16.57
CA TYR A 265 5.78 -3.29 16.55
C TYR A 265 5.72 -3.86 17.97
N ASP A 266 6.71 -3.57 18.81
CA ASP A 266 6.77 -4.06 20.18
C ASP A 266 5.53 -3.63 20.98
N ARG A 267 5.08 -2.37 20.82
CA ARG A 267 3.88 -1.86 21.48
C ARG A 267 2.61 -2.57 21.00
N ALA A 268 2.51 -2.84 19.70
CA ALA A 268 1.37 -3.50 19.08
C ALA A 268 1.22 -4.98 19.44
N LEU A 269 2.24 -5.62 20.04
CA LEU A 269 2.14 -6.99 20.56
C LEU A 269 1.09 -7.13 21.68
N SER A 270 0.72 -6.03 22.34
CA SER A 270 -0.36 -6.00 23.33
C SER A 270 -1.77 -6.23 22.74
N TRP A 271 -1.94 -6.10 21.42
CA TRP A 271 -3.20 -6.41 20.76
C TRP A 271 -3.38 -7.92 20.64
N ASN A 272 -4.52 -8.48 21.03
CA ASN A 272 -4.83 -9.88 20.72
C ASN A 272 -5.58 -9.92 19.37
N PRO A 273 -5.04 -10.58 18.33
CA PRO A 273 -5.71 -10.63 17.04
C PRO A 273 -6.92 -11.57 17.04
N THR A 274 -6.93 -12.58 17.92
CA THR A 274 -8.00 -13.58 18.01
C THR A 274 -9.19 -12.98 18.73
N TYR A 275 -10.31 -12.85 18.02
CA TYR A 275 -11.56 -12.43 18.63
C TYR A 275 -12.18 -13.58 19.43
N ASP A 276 -12.32 -13.41 20.74
CA ASP A 276 -12.92 -14.41 21.63
C ASP A 276 -14.36 -14.08 22.08
N GLY A 277 -14.88 -12.88 21.79
CA GLY A 277 -16.18 -12.41 22.30
C GLY A 277 -16.10 -11.65 23.63
N GLU A 278 -15.01 -11.79 24.38
CA GLU A 278 -14.78 -11.10 25.66
C GLU A 278 -14.13 -9.72 25.47
N HIS A 279 -13.62 -9.44 24.26
CA HIS A 279 -13.01 -8.17 23.91
C HIS A 279 -13.95 -6.99 24.18
N ARG A 280 -13.55 -6.12 25.13
CA ARG A 280 -14.30 -4.91 25.48
C ARG A 280 -14.41 -3.92 24.32
N PHE A 281 -13.41 -3.89 23.43
CA PHE A 281 -13.43 -3.07 22.21
C PHE A 281 -12.59 -3.71 21.10
N TRP A 282 -13.25 -4.09 20.01
CA TRP A 282 -12.63 -4.69 18.82
C TRP A 282 -13.33 -4.16 17.58
N THR A 283 -12.56 -3.79 16.56
CA THR A 283 -13.08 -3.42 15.24
C THR A 283 -12.07 -3.82 14.18
N GLU A 284 -12.50 -3.93 12.92
CA GLU A 284 -11.62 -4.19 11.77
C GLU A 284 -10.52 -3.13 11.66
N ARG A 285 -10.80 -1.89 12.07
CA ARG A 285 -9.80 -0.81 12.15
C ARG A 285 -8.65 -1.11 13.13
N HIS A 286 -8.89 -1.78 14.27
CA HIS A 286 -7.81 -2.17 15.17
C HIS A 286 -6.97 -3.29 14.54
N GLN A 287 -7.64 -4.29 13.95
CA GLN A 287 -6.99 -5.38 13.24
C GLN A 287 -6.11 -4.85 12.09
N ALA A 288 -6.63 -3.88 11.33
CA ALA A 288 -5.92 -3.21 10.24
C ALA A 288 -4.69 -2.43 10.74
N ALA A 289 -4.80 -1.78 11.91
CA ALA A 289 -3.68 -1.06 12.53
C ALA A 289 -2.57 -2.03 12.97
N ALA A 290 -2.92 -3.10 13.70
CA ALA A 290 -1.97 -4.14 14.08
C ALA A 290 -1.26 -4.74 12.86
N LEU A 291 -2.03 -5.07 11.82
CA LEU A 291 -1.51 -5.66 10.59
C LEU A 291 -0.54 -4.72 9.86
N ASN A 292 -0.91 -3.44 9.69
CA ASN A 292 -0.03 -2.45 9.06
C ASN A 292 1.29 -2.27 9.80
N ILE A 293 1.27 -2.28 11.14
CA ILE A 293 2.48 -2.13 11.96
C ILE A 293 3.41 -3.33 11.74
N ALA A 294 2.87 -4.54 11.80
CA ALA A 294 3.65 -5.76 11.58
C ALA A 294 4.20 -5.82 10.15
N ILE A 295 3.38 -5.50 9.13
CA ILE A 295 3.81 -5.41 7.73
C ILE A 295 4.93 -4.40 7.55
N ALA A 296 4.77 -3.16 8.03
CA ALA A 296 5.76 -2.11 7.81
C ALA A 296 7.12 -2.46 8.45
N TYR A 297 7.12 -3.03 9.65
CA TYR A 297 8.35 -3.45 10.31
C TYR A 297 8.99 -4.66 9.61
N TRP A 298 8.19 -5.67 9.26
CA TRP A 298 8.67 -6.81 8.46
C TRP A 298 9.25 -6.34 7.13
N GLU A 299 8.57 -5.44 6.42
CA GLU A 299 8.91 -4.99 5.08
C GLU A 299 10.28 -4.30 5.00
N VAL A 300 10.70 -3.60 6.06
CA VAL A 300 12.01 -2.93 6.10
C VAL A 300 13.13 -3.77 6.71
N THR A 301 12.80 -4.78 7.54
CA THR A 301 13.79 -5.55 8.30
C THR A 301 13.94 -7.01 7.88
N GLY A 302 12.91 -7.61 7.30
CA GLY A 302 12.82 -9.06 7.10
C GLY A 302 12.61 -9.86 8.40
N SER A 303 12.22 -9.21 9.50
CA SER A 303 12.04 -9.84 10.81
C SER A 303 11.08 -11.04 10.76
N ILE A 304 11.58 -12.23 11.12
CA ILE A 304 10.77 -13.46 11.19
C ILE A 304 9.67 -13.32 12.25
N ALA A 305 9.95 -12.67 13.39
CA ALA A 305 8.93 -12.44 14.41
C ALA A 305 7.78 -11.57 13.87
N ALA A 306 8.10 -10.52 13.10
CA ALA A 306 7.09 -9.68 12.48
C ALA A 306 6.29 -10.45 11.40
N LYS A 307 6.96 -11.33 10.62
CA LYS A 307 6.28 -12.23 9.68
C LYS A 307 5.29 -13.16 10.39
N ASN A 308 5.73 -13.84 11.45
CA ASN A 308 4.85 -14.72 12.24
C ASN A 308 3.66 -13.95 12.81
N ARG A 309 3.89 -12.70 13.23
CA ARG A 309 2.82 -11.83 13.73
C ARG A 309 1.83 -11.43 12.65
N ILE A 310 2.28 -11.18 11.42
CA ILE A 310 1.40 -10.95 10.26
C ILE A 310 0.52 -12.19 10.04
N ASP A 311 1.14 -13.37 10.02
CA ASP A 311 0.44 -14.64 9.80
C ASP A 311 -0.61 -14.90 10.89
N GLU A 312 -0.29 -14.63 12.16
CA GLU A 312 -1.23 -14.73 13.29
C GLU A 312 -2.43 -13.80 13.13
N ILE A 313 -2.21 -12.53 12.73
CA ILE A 313 -3.29 -11.55 12.53
C ILE A 313 -4.18 -11.93 11.36
N ILE A 314 -3.59 -12.41 10.26
CA ILE A 314 -4.33 -12.86 9.07
C ILE A 314 -5.13 -14.11 9.40
N GLU A 315 -4.52 -15.10 10.06
CA GLU A 315 -5.21 -16.34 10.46
C GLU A 315 -6.38 -16.05 11.38
N ALA A 316 -6.22 -15.19 12.39
CA ALA A 316 -7.33 -14.77 13.23
C ALA A 316 -8.47 -14.11 12.42
N THR A 317 -8.13 -13.35 11.39
CA THR A 317 -9.12 -12.74 10.49
C THR A 317 -9.81 -13.81 9.62
N VAL A 318 -9.06 -14.79 9.11
CA VAL A 318 -9.60 -15.97 8.39
C VAL A 318 -10.61 -16.69 9.27
N GLN A 319 -10.27 -16.96 10.54
CA GLN A 319 -11.19 -17.61 11.47
C GLN A 319 -12.48 -16.79 11.66
N MET A 320 -12.39 -15.48 11.86
CA MET A 320 -13.60 -14.64 12.00
C MET A 320 -14.48 -14.59 10.75
N VAL A 321 -13.88 -14.70 9.56
CA VAL A 321 -14.57 -14.57 8.28
C VAL A 321 -15.18 -15.89 7.82
N PHE A 322 -14.44 -16.99 7.96
CA PHE A 322 -14.81 -18.31 7.41
C PHE A 322 -15.31 -19.30 8.47
N ASN A 323 -15.01 -19.07 9.75
CA ASN A 323 -15.48 -19.86 10.88
C ASN A 323 -16.07 -18.95 11.98
N PRO A 324 -17.13 -18.17 11.65
CA PRO A 324 -17.69 -17.21 12.59
C PRO A 324 -18.21 -17.91 13.86
N LYS A 325 -18.17 -17.19 14.99
CA LYS A 325 -18.54 -17.71 16.32
C LYS A 325 -20.05 -17.90 16.49
N ASP A 326 -20.44 -18.56 17.59
CA ASP A 326 -21.82 -18.61 18.10
C ASP A 326 -22.87 -18.97 17.03
N ASP A 327 -22.50 -19.88 16.12
CA ASP A 327 -23.29 -20.30 14.96
C ASP A 327 -23.77 -19.14 14.07
N TRP A 328 -23.06 -18.01 14.10
CA TRP A 328 -23.34 -16.85 13.27
C TRP A 328 -23.26 -17.23 11.78
N PRO A 329 -24.11 -16.63 10.93
CA PRO A 329 -24.14 -16.98 9.53
C PRO A 329 -22.82 -16.63 8.84
N LEU A 330 -22.35 -17.47 7.93
CA LEU A 330 -21.20 -17.17 7.08
C LEU A 330 -21.57 -16.04 6.08
N ARG A 331 -20.96 -14.87 6.25
CA ARG A 331 -21.29 -13.67 5.44
C ARG A 331 -20.11 -13.09 4.66
N GLY A 332 -18.87 -13.52 4.91
CA GLY A 332 -17.70 -12.98 4.22
C GLY A 332 -17.15 -11.68 4.83
N CYS A 333 -17.42 -11.42 6.12
CA CYS A 333 -16.81 -10.33 6.87
C CYS A 333 -16.35 -10.80 8.27
N PRO A 334 -15.38 -10.11 8.91
CA PRO A 334 -14.89 -10.48 10.23
C PRO A 334 -15.91 -10.07 11.30
N GLN A 335 -16.85 -10.98 11.58
CA GLN A 335 -17.97 -10.73 12.48
C GLN A 335 -17.50 -10.64 13.94
N HIS A 336 -18.05 -9.67 14.65
CA HIS A 336 -17.84 -9.43 16.07
C HIS A 336 -19.08 -8.79 16.67
N THR A 337 -19.20 -8.77 17.99
CA THR A 337 -20.41 -8.22 18.63
C THR A 337 -20.51 -6.70 18.47
N TYR A 338 -21.74 -6.19 18.39
CA TYR A 338 -22.03 -4.76 18.47
C TYR A 338 -21.38 -4.11 19.70
N LYS A 339 -21.35 -4.84 20.83
CA LYS A 339 -20.66 -4.42 22.04
C LYS A 339 -19.18 -4.19 21.83
N SER A 340 -18.49 -5.13 21.20
CA SER A 340 -17.08 -4.95 20.86
C SER A 340 -16.89 -3.79 19.87
N HIS A 341 -17.83 -3.56 18.93
CA HIS A 341 -17.69 -2.51 17.92
C HIS A 341 -17.89 -1.09 18.46
N GLU A 342 -18.97 -0.87 19.22
CA GLU A 342 -19.42 0.46 19.65
C GLU A 342 -19.10 0.76 21.12
N GLY A 343 -18.66 -0.24 21.90
CA GLY A 343 -18.50 -0.13 23.35
C GLY A 343 -19.82 -0.04 24.11
N LYS A 344 -20.93 -0.41 23.48
CA LYS A 344 -22.30 -0.37 24.04
C LYS A 344 -22.81 -1.77 24.37
N ALA A 345 -23.97 -1.91 25.01
CA ALA A 345 -24.55 -3.25 25.21
C ALA A 345 -25.07 -3.84 23.88
N GLY A 346 -24.93 -5.16 23.70
CA GLY A 346 -25.49 -5.89 22.56
C GLY A 346 -24.53 -6.95 21.98
N ASN A 347 -25.03 -8.17 21.81
CA ASN A 347 -24.24 -9.30 21.29
C ASN A 347 -24.50 -9.61 19.81
N SER A 348 -25.34 -8.82 19.14
CA SER A 348 -25.61 -8.95 17.72
C SER A 348 -24.30 -8.94 16.91
N PRO A 349 -24.06 -9.94 16.04
CA PRO A 349 -22.96 -9.91 15.08
C PRO A 349 -23.07 -8.73 14.12
N VAL A 350 -21.98 -7.99 14.02
CA VAL A 350 -21.81 -6.86 13.13
C VAL A 350 -20.45 -6.89 12.44
N CYS A 351 -20.34 -6.15 11.35
CA CYS A 351 -19.07 -5.76 10.75
C CYS A 351 -19.25 -4.41 10.03
N SER A 352 -18.17 -3.67 9.83
CA SER A 352 -18.19 -2.35 9.19
C SER A 352 -17.59 -2.42 7.78
N PRO A 353 -18.37 -2.23 6.71
CA PRO A 353 -17.86 -2.15 5.34
C PRO A 353 -16.73 -1.13 5.18
N TRP A 354 -16.86 0.02 5.84
CA TRP A 354 -15.80 1.03 5.85
C TRP A 354 -14.52 0.55 6.55
N MET A 355 -14.62 0.00 7.77
CA MET A 355 -13.41 -0.43 8.47
C MET A 355 -12.79 -1.68 7.83
N MET A 356 -13.59 -2.53 7.17
CA MET A 356 -13.10 -3.58 6.29
C MET A 356 -12.27 -3.03 5.14
N ALA A 357 -12.60 -1.86 4.57
CA ALA A 357 -11.76 -1.22 3.55
C ALA A 357 -10.36 -0.86 4.05
N LEU A 358 -10.23 -0.48 5.34
CA LEU A 358 -8.93 -0.25 5.97
C LEU A 358 -8.13 -1.56 6.10
N LEU A 359 -8.80 -2.64 6.51
CA LEU A 359 -8.18 -3.96 6.63
C LEU A 359 -7.80 -4.53 5.26
N SER A 360 -8.66 -4.35 4.26
CA SER A 360 -8.43 -4.71 2.86
C SER A 360 -7.17 -4.05 2.30
N ASP A 361 -6.90 -2.78 2.63
CA ASP A 361 -5.66 -2.12 2.21
C ASP A 361 -4.40 -2.78 2.79
N SER A 362 -4.42 -3.16 4.06
CA SER A 362 -3.31 -3.90 4.69
C SER A 362 -3.11 -5.28 4.05
N LEU A 363 -4.20 -6.03 3.86
CA LEU A 363 -4.19 -7.35 3.21
C LEU A 363 -3.69 -7.26 1.77
N TRP A 364 -4.12 -6.23 1.03
CA TRP A 364 -3.66 -5.97 -0.33
C TRP A 364 -2.18 -5.69 -0.37
N ARG A 365 -1.66 -4.80 0.50
CA ARG A 365 -0.22 -4.54 0.56
C ARG A 365 0.57 -5.82 0.80
N TYR A 366 0.14 -6.65 1.76
CA TYR A 366 0.82 -7.91 2.05
C TYR A 366 0.74 -8.89 0.88
N TYR A 367 -0.45 -9.10 0.29
CA TYR A 367 -0.61 -9.89 -0.93
C TYR A 367 0.33 -9.42 -2.05
N ARG A 368 0.50 -8.11 -2.25
CA ARG A 368 1.42 -7.58 -3.28
C ARG A 368 2.91 -7.77 -2.93
N LEU A 369 3.24 -7.99 -1.67
CA LEU A 369 4.60 -8.27 -1.20
C LEU A 369 4.96 -9.76 -1.24
N SER A 370 4.01 -10.64 -0.90
CA SER A 370 4.27 -12.06 -0.64
C SER A 370 3.48 -13.03 -1.53
N ASN A 371 2.45 -12.56 -2.25
CA ASN A 371 1.41 -13.38 -2.88
C ASN A 371 0.64 -14.27 -1.88
N ASP A 372 0.50 -13.83 -0.63
CA ASP A 372 -0.21 -14.56 0.42
C ASP A 372 -1.67 -14.89 0.01
N THR A 373 -1.98 -16.19 -0.02
CA THR A 373 -3.27 -16.70 -0.50
C THR A 373 -4.41 -16.45 0.48
N ASN A 374 -4.12 -16.42 1.79
CA ASN A 374 -5.11 -16.09 2.81
C ASN A 374 -5.59 -14.63 2.67
N SER A 375 -4.67 -13.71 2.42
CA SER A 375 -5.00 -12.32 2.10
C SER A 375 -5.84 -12.21 0.84
N ALA A 376 -5.52 -12.97 -0.21
CA ALA A 376 -6.33 -13.02 -1.43
C ALA A 376 -7.76 -13.55 -1.16
N ALA A 377 -7.89 -14.63 -0.39
CA ALA A 377 -9.18 -15.21 -0.02
C ALA A 377 -10.04 -14.23 0.80
N LEU A 378 -9.45 -13.55 1.78
CA LEU A 378 -10.10 -12.51 2.57
C LEU A 378 -10.57 -11.34 1.69
N LEU A 379 -9.73 -10.85 0.77
CA LEU A 379 -10.11 -9.80 -0.18
C LEU A 379 -11.27 -10.23 -1.08
N SER A 380 -11.26 -11.48 -1.56
CA SER A 380 -12.37 -12.04 -2.34
C SER A 380 -13.67 -12.02 -1.53
N ALA A 381 -13.65 -12.59 -0.31
CA ALA A 381 -14.81 -12.64 0.59
C ALA A 381 -15.35 -11.25 0.96
N PHE A 382 -14.47 -10.28 1.20
CA PHE A 382 -14.86 -8.90 1.49
C PHE A 382 -15.60 -8.25 0.32
N GLY A 383 -15.20 -8.56 -0.92
CA GLY A 383 -15.92 -8.09 -2.11
C GLY A 383 -17.31 -8.71 -2.21
N ASP A 384 -17.44 -10.02 -1.99
CA ASP A 384 -18.74 -10.72 -2.04
C ASP A 384 -19.72 -10.23 -0.98
N PHE A 385 -19.20 -9.82 0.19
CA PHE A 385 -20.01 -9.22 1.25
C PHE A 385 -20.69 -7.92 0.81
N MET A 386 -20.02 -7.09 0.01
CA MET A 386 -20.47 -5.74 -0.32
C MET A 386 -21.85 -5.65 -0.97
N PRO A 387 -22.12 -6.29 -2.12
CA PRO A 387 -23.42 -6.16 -2.79
C PRO A 387 -24.58 -6.77 -1.99
N HIS A 388 -24.31 -7.72 -1.10
CA HIS A 388 -25.35 -8.44 -0.35
C HIS A 388 -25.69 -7.79 1.01
N TYR A 389 -24.70 -7.23 1.70
CA TYR A 389 -24.85 -6.78 3.09
C TYR A 389 -24.19 -5.43 3.39
N GLY A 390 -23.29 -4.95 2.51
CA GLY A 390 -22.46 -3.79 2.79
C GLY A 390 -22.99 -2.45 2.28
N ILE A 391 -24.20 -2.43 1.70
CA ILE A 391 -24.77 -1.23 1.05
C ILE A 391 -26.19 -0.94 1.50
N HIS A 392 -26.63 0.31 1.29
CA HIS A 392 -28.04 0.70 1.37
C HIS A 392 -28.40 1.67 0.24
N PHE A 393 -29.69 1.70 -0.10
CA PHE A 393 -30.24 2.66 -1.04
C PHE A 393 -30.80 3.85 -0.28
N THR A 394 -30.42 5.05 -0.72
CA THR A 394 -31.05 6.29 -0.27
C THR A 394 -32.41 6.47 -0.92
N ASN A 395 -33.20 7.42 -0.41
CA ASN A 395 -34.48 7.77 -1.02
C ASN A 395 -34.31 8.79 -2.17
N GLU A 396 -35.41 9.15 -2.80
CA GLU A 396 -35.44 10.06 -3.96
C GLU A 396 -34.80 11.42 -3.67
N ARG A 397 -34.83 11.90 -2.41
CA ARG A 397 -34.17 13.15 -2.00
C ARG A 397 -32.66 13.13 -2.26
N PHE A 398 -32.04 11.96 -2.27
CA PHE A 398 -30.62 11.77 -2.54
C PHE A 398 -30.37 11.04 -3.86
N ASP A 399 -31.32 11.13 -4.80
CA ASP A 399 -31.27 10.52 -6.13
C ASP A 399 -31.20 8.98 -6.11
N ASN A 400 -31.79 8.32 -5.10
CA ASN A 400 -31.78 6.86 -4.95
C ASN A 400 -30.38 6.22 -5.04
N LYS A 401 -29.34 6.95 -4.59
CA LYS A 401 -27.95 6.50 -4.59
C LYS A 401 -27.75 5.25 -3.75
N VAL A 402 -26.88 4.37 -4.22
CA VAL A 402 -26.29 3.28 -3.45
C VAL A 402 -25.14 3.84 -2.62
N LEU A 403 -25.17 3.64 -1.31
CA LEU A 403 -24.12 4.08 -0.38
C LEU A 403 -23.59 2.91 0.44
N PRO A 404 -22.31 2.92 0.83
CA PRO A 404 -21.81 1.92 1.77
C PRO A 404 -22.44 2.11 3.16
N LEU A 405 -22.71 1.03 3.86
CA LEU A 405 -23.10 1.09 5.27
C LEU A 405 -21.88 1.41 6.14
N TYR A 406 -22.08 2.22 7.19
CA TYR A 406 -21.08 2.36 8.25
C TYR A 406 -20.95 1.06 9.04
N LEU A 407 -22.08 0.43 9.36
CA LEU A 407 -22.19 -0.81 10.12
C LEU A 407 -23.27 -1.68 9.50
N ALA A 408 -22.95 -2.94 9.24
CA ALA A 408 -23.87 -3.97 8.81
C ALA A 408 -24.12 -4.92 9.98
N ALA A 409 -25.37 -5.25 10.22
CA ALA A 409 -25.79 -6.17 11.28
C ALA A 409 -26.41 -7.42 10.67
N MET A 410 -26.06 -8.59 11.21
CA MET A 410 -26.47 -9.87 10.61
C MET A 410 -27.82 -10.35 11.11
N ASP A 411 -28.19 -10.01 12.34
CA ASP A 411 -29.44 -10.44 13.00
C ASP A 411 -30.34 -9.26 13.42
N ASN A 412 -29.80 -8.04 13.55
CA ASN A 412 -30.54 -6.88 14.02
C ASN A 412 -30.32 -5.64 13.15
N LYS A 413 -31.16 -5.49 12.12
CA LYS A 413 -31.11 -4.35 11.17
C LYS A 413 -31.34 -2.97 11.81
N LEU A 414 -31.88 -2.89 13.03
CA LEU A 414 -32.03 -1.60 13.73
C LEU A 414 -30.69 -0.99 14.15
N LEU A 415 -29.63 -1.80 14.21
CA LEU A 415 -28.27 -1.33 14.50
C LEU A 415 -27.61 -0.64 13.28
N GLU A 416 -28.17 -0.80 12.09
CA GLU A 416 -27.67 -0.20 10.86
C GLU A 416 -28.16 1.25 10.72
N ILE A 417 -27.45 2.19 11.36
CA ILE A 417 -27.76 3.62 11.23
C ILE A 417 -27.36 4.07 9.82
N LYS A 418 -28.37 4.29 8.96
CA LYS A 418 -28.20 4.80 7.59
C LYS A 418 -28.10 6.32 7.61
N ASN A 419 -26.98 6.87 7.16
CA ASN A 419 -26.74 8.31 7.14
C ASN A 419 -26.27 8.78 5.75
N PRO A 420 -27.21 9.17 4.86
CA PRO A 420 -26.88 9.62 3.51
C PRO A 420 -25.89 10.80 3.44
N TYR A 421 -25.74 11.59 4.51
CA TYR A 421 -24.84 12.75 4.54
C TYR A 421 -23.37 12.36 4.76
N THR A 422 -23.11 11.25 5.46
CA THR A 422 -21.76 10.81 5.80
C THR A 422 -21.36 9.54 5.09
N ASP A 423 -22.30 8.66 4.76
CA ASP A 423 -22.01 7.33 4.22
C ASP A 423 -21.34 7.41 2.84
N GLY A 424 -21.79 8.32 1.97
CA GLY A 424 -21.17 8.57 0.67
C GLY A 424 -19.72 9.07 0.74
N GLN A 425 -19.25 9.49 1.92
CA GLN A 425 -17.86 9.90 2.12
C GLN A 425 -16.89 8.71 2.13
N HIS A 426 -17.41 7.49 2.33
CA HIS A 426 -16.65 6.24 2.34
C HIS A 426 -16.63 5.54 0.98
N ALA A 427 -17.28 6.12 -0.05
CA ALA A 427 -17.42 5.48 -1.36
C ALA A 427 -16.07 5.12 -1.99
N CYS A 428 -15.04 5.97 -1.84
CA CYS A 428 -13.74 5.72 -2.47
C CYS A 428 -12.93 4.62 -1.80
N ASP A 429 -12.98 4.53 -0.47
CA ASP A 429 -12.33 3.46 0.28
C ASP A 429 -12.97 2.12 -0.03
N VAL A 430 -14.30 2.08 -0.03
CA VAL A 430 -15.06 0.89 -0.37
C VAL A 430 -14.90 0.52 -1.85
N ALA A 431 -14.85 1.49 -2.76
CA ALA A 431 -14.50 1.23 -4.15
C ALA A 431 -13.12 0.57 -4.28
N SER A 432 -12.12 1.04 -3.53
CA SER A 432 -10.78 0.42 -3.52
C SER A 432 -10.82 -1.02 -3.01
N LEU A 433 -11.54 -1.30 -1.92
CA LEU A 433 -11.76 -2.68 -1.45
C LEU A 433 -12.36 -3.55 -2.55
N ILE A 434 -13.42 -3.08 -3.20
CA ILE A 434 -14.10 -3.82 -4.26
C ILE A 434 -13.16 -4.05 -5.45
N GLY A 435 -12.42 -3.03 -5.88
CA GLY A 435 -11.46 -3.14 -6.98
C GLY A 435 -10.35 -4.15 -6.69
N LYS A 436 -9.83 -4.18 -5.45
CA LYS A 436 -8.87 -5.19 -4.99
C LYS A 436 -9.46 -6.59 -5.04
N SER A 437 -10.71 -6.77 -4.63
CA SER A 437 -11.44 -8.04 -4.74
C SER A 437 -11.63 -8.49 -6.19
N LEU A 438 -12.09 -7.59 -7.06
CA LEU A 438 -12.23 -7.84 -8.50
C LEU A 438 -10.89 -8.27 -9.14
N TYR A 439 -9.78 -7.67 -8.71
CA TYR A 439 -8.46 -8.09 -9.17
C TYR A 439 -8.13 -9.53 -8.80
N ILE A 440 -8.45 -9.96 -7.58
CA ILE A 440 -8.26 -11.35 -7.17
C ILE A 440 -9.20 -12.27 -7.98
N LYS A 441 -10.49 -11.95 -8.04
CA LYS A 441 -11.53 -12.77 -8.69
C LYS A 441 -11.31 -12.98 -10.19
N LYS A 442 -10.87 -11.95 -10.91
CA LYS A 442 -10.53 -12.09 -12.34
C LYS A 442 -9.34 -13.02 -12.58
N LYS A 443 -8.40 -13.13 -11.62
CA LYS A 443 -7.31 -14.10 -11.71
C LYS A 443 -7.75 -15.54 -11.44
N THR A 444 -8.86 -15.73 -10.73
CA THR A 444 -9.42 -17.04 -10.37
C THR A 444 -10.64 -17.42 -11.23
N THR A 445 -10.95 -16.66 -12.29
CA THR A 445 -12.08 -16.90 -13.21
C THR A 445 -13.47 -16.93 -12.55
N GLU A 446 -13.63 -16.23 -11.42
CA GLU A 446 -14.92 -16.10 -10.74
C GLU A 446 -15.84 -15.08 -11.45
N ASP A 447 -17.16 -15.22 -11.29
CA ASP A 447 -18.11 -14.20 -11.76
C ASP A 447 -17.91 -12.90 -10.98
N THR A 448 -17.83 -11.80 -11.73
CA THR A 448 -17.53 -10.47 -11.22
C THR A 448 -18.58 -9.43 -11.61
N TYR A 449 -19.64 -9.80 -12.32
CA TYR A 449 -20.55 -8.83 -12.94
C TYR A 449 -21.17 -7.84 -11.94
N ILE A 450 -21.88 -8.35 -10.91
CA ILE A 450 -22.54 -7.49 -9.91
C ILE A 450 -21.52 -6.66 -9.13
N LEU A 451 -20.36 -7.25 -8.82
CA LEU A 451 -19.31 -6.58 -8.07
C LEU A 451 -18.65 -5.46 -8.90
N GLN A 452 -18.49 -5.67 -10.21
CA GLN A 452 -17.99 -4.68 -11.16
C GLN A 452 -18.98 -3.52 -11.33
N GLU A 453 -20.29 -3.79 -11.39
CA GLU A 453 -21.31 -2.74 -11.43
C GLU A 453 -21.26 -1.87 -10.17
N LEU A 454 -21.17 -2.48 -8.99
CA LEU A 454 -21.04 -1.75 -7.74
C LEU A 454 -19.74 -0.93 -7.67
N PHE A 455 -18.62 -1.47 -8.16
CA PHE A 455 -17.37 -0.75 -8.30
C PHE A 455 -17.53 0.51 -9.16
N ASN A 456 -18.13 0.37 -10.35
CA ASN A 456 -18.35 1.46 -11.28
C ASN A 456 -19.22 2.57 -10.64
N VAL A 457 -20.27 2.18 -9.89
CA VAL A 457 -21.12 3.11 -9.14
C VAL A 457 -20.31 3.92 -8.13
N PHE A 458 -19.48 3.27 -7.30
CA PHE A 458 -18.71 3.99 -6.28
C PHE A 458 -17.56 4.81 -6.87
N VAL A 459 -16.88 4.34 -7.91
CA VAL A 459 -15.89 5.15 -8.64
C VAL A 459 -16.53 6.39 -9.23
N GLN A 460 -17.73 6.28 -9.82
CA GLN A 460 -18.44 7.43 -10.34
C GLN A 460 -18.79 8.44 -9.23
N GLN A 461 -19.20 7.96 -8.05
CA GLN A 461 -19.41 8.84 -6.89
C GLN A 461 -18.13 9.56 -6.47
N CYS A 462 -16.97 8.90 -6.50
CA CYS A 462 -15.68 9.54 -6.25
C CYS A 462 -15.36 10.67 -7.24
N LYS A 463 -15.65 10.44 -8.52
CA LYS A 463 -15.48 11.47 -9.57
C LYS A 463 -16.46 12.63 -9.38
N ASP A 464 -17.70 12.34 -8.98
CA ASP A 464 -18.74 13.35 -8.80
C ASP A 464 -18.49 14.27 -7.60
N ILE A 465 -17.68 13.86 -6.61
CA ILE A 465 -17.18 14.76 -5.56
C ILE A 465 -16.56 16.01 -6.20
N ASN A 466 -15.89 15.89 -7.35
CA ASN A 466 -15.22 16.99 -8.05
C ASN A 466 -16.17 17.97 -8.75
N LYS A 467 -17.31 17.51 -9.31
CA LYS A 467 -18.24 18.36 -10.09
C LYS A 467 -18.72 19.59 -9.31
N LYS A 468 -18.87 19.46 -8.00
CA LYS A 468 -19.31 20.56 -7.11
C LYS A 468 -18.26 21.67 -6.95
N TYR A 469 -17.02 21.48 -7.40
CA TYR A 469 -15.89 22.36 -7.13
C TYR A 469 -15.28 23.03 -8.36
N GLN A 470 -15.70 22.67 -9.57
CA GLN A 470 -15.16 23.22 -10.83
C GLN A 470 -15.28 24.76 -10.92
N ASN A 471 -16.15 25.38 -10.11
CA ASN A 471 -16.43 26.82 -10.15
C ASN A 471 -15.85 27.63 -8.97
N LYS A 472 -15.03 27.05 -8.09
CA LYS A 472 -14.47 27.77 -6.92
C LYS A 472 -13.08 28.34 -7.23
N LYS A 473 -12.87 29.63 -6.91
CA LYS A 473 -11.61 30.39 -7.15
C LYS A 473 -10.49 30.13 -6.14
N HIS A 474 -10.67 29.25 -5.16
CA HIS A 474 -9.64 28.92 -4.16
C HIS A 474 -8.77 27.78 -4.66
N ASP A 475 -7.49 27.82 -4.30
CA ASP A 475 -6.52 26.75 -4.56
C ASP A 475 -6.63 25.59 -3.55
N TYR A 476 -7.63 25.61 -2.65
CA TYR A 476 -7.88 24.56 -1.67
C TYR A 476 -9.37 24.23 -1.51
N LEU A 477 -9.64 23.05 -0.94
CA LEU A 477 -10.96 22.64 -0.49
C LEU A 477 -10.93 22.21 0.99
N PRO A 478 -11.81 22.76 1.85
CA PRO A 478 -11.93 22.27 3.21
C PRO A 478 -12.41 20.82 3.25
N MET A 479 -11.71 19.98 4.00
CA MET A 479 -12.18 18.64 4.37
C MET A 479 -12.34 18.57 5.88
N LEU A 480 -13.59 18.55 6.34
CA LEU A 480 -13.92 18.62 7.77
C LEU A 480 -14.57 17.31 8.25
N PRO A 481 -14.05 16.71 9.34
CA PRO A 481 -12.77 17.02 10.00
C PRO A 481 -11.54 16.65 9.12
N PRO A 482 -10.39 17.36 9.26
CA PRO A 482 -9.17 17.13 8.46
C PRO A 482 -8.64 15.70 8.42
N ARG A 483 -8.81 14.91 9.49
CA ARG A 483 -8.44 13.48 9.51
C ARG A 483 -9.09 12.64 8.41
N ARG A 484 -10.22 13.09 7.86
CA ARG A 484 -10.88 12.43 6.73
C ARG A 484 -9.98 12.37 5.50
N PHE A 485 -9.05 13.31 5.34
CA PHE A 485 -8.10 13.26 4.21
C PHE A 485 -7.24 12.01 4.26
N GLY A 486 -6.72 11.70 5.45
CA GLY A 486 -5.96 10.47 5.68
C GLY A 486 -6.84 9.25 5.41
N TRP A 487 -8.03 9.18 5.99
CA TRP A 487 -8.97 8.08 5.71
C TRP A 487 -9.20 7.93 4.21
N THR A 488 -9.72 8.94 3.50
CA THR A 488 -10.15 8.82 2.10
C THR A 488 -9.02 8.49 1.13
N TYR A 489 -7.79 8.97 1.37
CA TYR A 489 -6.72 8.88 0.37
C TYR A 489 -5.58 7.94 0.74
N SER A 490 -5.41 7.58 2.02
CA SER A 490 -4.28 6.75 2.46
C SER A 490 -4.38 5.30 1.95
N THR A 491 -5.59 4.81 1.68
CA THR A 491 -5.88 3.41 1.31
C THR A 491 -6.31 3.23 -0.14
N THR A 492 -6.37 4.30 -0.93
CA THR A 492 -7.03 4.30 -2.26
C THR A 492 -6.13 4.74 -3.41
N SER A 493 -4.81 4.85 -3.21
CA SER A 493 -3.90 5.33 -4.27
C SER A 493 -3.88 4.46 -5.52
N ASP A 494 -4.31 3.20 -5.38
CA ASP A 494 -4.42 2.21 -6.44
C ASP A 494 -5.72 2.32 -7.25
N LEU A 495 -6.71 3.09 -6.79
CA LEU A 495 -8.03 3.20 -7.41
C LEU A 495 -8.00 3.66 -8.88
N PRO A 496 -7.20 4.67 -9.28
CA PRO A 496 -7.09 5.04 -10.70
C PRO A 496 -6.52 3.92 -11.57
N TRP A 497 -5.60 3.11 -11.02
CA TRP A 497 -5.06 1.97 -11.75
C TRP A 497 -6.09 0.83 -11.84
N LEU A 498 -6.75 0.49 -10.73
CA LEU A 498 -7.80 -0.52 -10.68
C LEU A 498 -8.91 -0.21 -11.69
N GLU A 499 -9.37 1.04 -11.74
CA GLU A 499 -10.36 1.49 -12.71
C GLU A 499 -9.88 1.29 -14.15
N SER A 500 -8.67 1.76 -14.47
CA SER A 500 -8.12 1.65 -15.82
C SER A 500 -7.94 0.19 -16.23
N TRP A 501 -7.49 -0.67 -15.32
CA TRP A 501 -7.25 -2.08 -15.57
C TRP A 501 -8.57 -2.84 -15.79
N LEU A 502 -9.58 -2.58 -14.97
CA LEU A 502 -10.91 -3.21 -15.13
C LEU A 502 -11.61 -2.75 -16.42
N SER A 503 -11.36 -1.52 -16.87
CA SER A 503 -11.92 -0.98 -18.12
C SER A 503 -11.24 -1.54 -19.37
N SER A 504 -9.92 -1.82 -19.32
CA SER A 504 -9.19 -2.39 -20.45
C SER A 504 -9.53 -3.86 -20.70
N ASP A 505 -9.80 -4.61 -19.65
CA ASP A 505 -10.05 -6.06 -19.75
C ASP A 505 -11.48 -6.38 -20.27
N ASN A 506 -12.36 -5.38 -20.40
CA ASN A 506 -13.66 -5.54 -21.06
C ASN A 506 -13.58 -5.37 -22.59
N THR A 507 -12.37 -5.24 -23.16
CA THR A 507 -12.13 -5.12 -24.62
C THR A 507 -11.39 -6.31 -25.24
N GLN A 508 -11.38 -7.48 -24.58
CA GLN A 508 -10.89 -8.74 -25.16
C GLN A 508 -12.01 -9.73 -25.40
#